data_AF-A0A1H8C028-F1
#
_entry.id   AF-A0A1H8C028-F1
#
_cell.length_a   1.000
_cell.length_b   1.000
_cell.length_c   1.000
_cell.angle_alpha   90.00
_cell.angle_beta   90.00
_cell.angle_gamma   90.00
#
_symmetry.space_group_name_H-M   'P 1'
#
loop_
_entity.id
_entity.type
_entity.pdbx_description
1 polymer ?
#
loop_
_entity_poly.entity_id
_entity_poly.type
_entity_poly.pdbx_seq_one_letter_code
_entity_poly.pdbx_strand_id
1 'polypeptide(L)'
;MQPTVVVNHHRQTAIIVTRNGSKYKIIKLGKGRLTVTSISFKELETQGYKVSQYSPSQAAQSYLLHGAGVSQRARRYLESIAHSKFSDVLTLT
;
A
#
# COMPACT_ATOMS: atom_id res chain seq x y z
N MET A 1 -6.71 5.13 9.56
CA MET A 1 -7.19 4.10 8.60
C MET A 1 -6.19 2.98 8.67
N GLN A 2 -6.67 1.74 8.83
CA GLN A 2 -5.80 0.57 8.81
C GLN A 2 -5.28 0.31 7.39
N PRO A 3 -4.01 -0.10 7.23
CA PRO A 3 -3.48 -0.49 5.94
C PRO A 3 -4.31 -1.62 5.32
N THR A 4 -4.57 -1.56 4.01
CA THR A 4 -5.40 -2.54 3.31
C THR A 4 -4.66 -3.10 2.11
N VAL A 5 -4.55 -4.42 2.02
CA VAL A 5 -3.97 -5.06 0.84
C VAL A 5 -5.03 -5.14 -0.25
N VAL A 6 -4.65 -4.71 -1.46
CA VAL A 6 -5.48 -4.84 -2.65
C VAL A 6 -4.71 -5.58 -3.73
N VAL A 7 -5.41 -6.37 -4.52
CA VAL A 7 -4.85 -7.14 -5.64
C VAL A 7 -5.72 -6.89 -6.86
N ASN A 8 -5.09 -6.59 -8.00
CA ASN A 8 -5.83 -6.43 -9.25
C ASN A 8 -5.95 -7.73 -10.06
N HIS A 9 -6.71 -7.68 -11.15
CA HIS A 9 -6.91 -8.82 -12.05
C HIS A 9 -5.60 -9.37 -12.67
N HIS A 10 -4.54 -8.56 -12.72
CA HIS A 10 -3.20 -8.96 -13.18
C HIS A 10 -2.31 -9.50 -12.05
N ARG A 11 -2.88 -9.83 -10.89
CA ARG A 11 -2.17 -10.28 -9.67
C ARG A 11 -1.13 -9.28 -9.15
N GLN A 12 -1.24 -8.02 -9.54
CA GLN A 12 -0.42 -6.96 -8.96
C GLN A 12 -0.97 -6.65 -7.58
N THR A 13 -0.12 -6.83 -6.58
CA THR A 13 -0.45 -6.46 -5.20
C THR A 13 -0.12 -4.99 -5.00
N ALA A 14 -0.93 -4.31 -4.21
CA ALA A 14 -0.63 -3.00 -3.66
C ALA A 14 -1.13 -2.91 -2.21
N ILE A 15 -0.58 -1.98 -1.44
CA ILE A 15 -1.02 -1.72 -0.06
C ILE A 15 -1.52 -0.29 0.04
N ILE A 16 -2.78 -0.08 0.37
CA ILE A 16 -3.34 1.23 0.69
C ILE A 16 -2.86 1.61 2.10
N VAL A 17 -2.26 2.79 2.24
CA VAL A 17 -1.62 3.22 3.51
C VAL A 17 -2.22 4.47 4.13
N THR A 18 -2.87 5.31 3.34
CA THR A 18 -3.62 6.47 3.84
C THR A 18 -4.57 6.97 2.77
N ARG A 19 -5.55 7.77 3.18
CA ARG A 19 -6.48 8.49 2.32
C ARG A 19 -6.32 9.98 2.58
N ASN A 20 -6.18 10.76 1.52
CA ASN A 20 -6.21 12.22 1.57
C ASN A 20 -7.34 12.71 0.64
N GLY A 21 -8.45 13.16 1.25
CA GLY A 21 -9.67 13.51 0.53
C GLY A 21 -10.20 12.36 -0.34
N SER A 22 -10.26 12.59 -1.66
CA SER A 22 -10.74 11.61 -2.65
C SER A 22 -9.67 10.63 -3.14
N LYS A 23 -8.41 10.79 -2.75
CA LYS A 23 -7.28 9.97 -3.21
C LYS A 23 -6.72 9.10 -2.10
N TYR A 24 -6.32 7.90 -2.46
CA TYR A 24 -5.59 6.97 -1.64
C TYR A 24 -4.10 7.07 -1.97
N LYS A 25 -3.24 6.99 -0.95
CA LYS A 25 -1.82 6.67 -1.17
C LYS A 25 -1.67 5.15 -1.10
N ILE A 26 -1.08 4.59 -2.14
CA ILE A 26 -0.83 3.15 -2.26
C ILE A 26 0.65 2.88 -2.48
N ILE A 27 1.13 1.75 -1.95
CA ILE A 27 2.45 1.20 -2.24
C ILE A 27 2.29 0.13 -3.29
N LYS A 28 2.95 0.27 -4.44
CA LYS A 28 2.95 -0.73 -5.51
C LYS A 28 4.29 -0.77 -6.24
N LEU A 29 4.52 -1.84 -7.00
CA LEU A 29 5.67 -1.94 -7.88
C LEU A 29 5.48 -0.99 -9.08
N GLY A 30 6.43 -0.07 -9.26
CA GLY A 30 6.52 0.82 -10.40
C GLY A 30 7.60 0.35 -11.38
N LYS A 31 8.36 1.30 -11.94
CA LYS A 31 9.51 1.06 -12.83
C LYS A 31 10.69 0.42 -12.08
N GLY A 32 10.55 -0.83 -11.65
CA GLY A 32 11.60 -1.63 -11.01
C GLY A 32 11.81 -1.37 -9.52
N ARG A 33 10.93 -0.61 -8.84
CA ARG A 33 10.99 -0.39 -7.40
C ARG A 33 9.62 -0.15 -6.78
N LEU A 34 9.48 -0.45 -5.49
CA LEU A 34 8.28 -0.13 -4.71
C LEU A 34 8.24 1.37 -4.39
N THR A 35 7.15 2.03 -4.81
CA THR A 35 6.94 3.47 -4.62
C THR A 35 5.56 3.75 -4.01
N VAL A 36 5.45 4.93 -3.39
CA VAL A 36 4.15 5.45 -2.94
C VAL A 36 3.56 6.30 -4.06
N THR A 37 2.36 5.96 -4.51
CA THR A 37 1.62 6.72 -5.52
C THR A 37 0.25 7.11 -5.00
N SER A 38 -0.26 8.27 -5.44
CA SER A 38 -1.65 8.67 -5.18
C SER A 38 -2.56 8.18 -6.29
N ILE A 39 -3.69 7.59 -5.94
CA ILE A 39 -4.69 7.04 -6.88
C ILE A 39 -6.09 7.37 -6.36
N SER A 40 -7.02 7.72 -7.24
CA SER A 40 -8.43 7.90 -6.87
C SER A 40 -9.14 6.56 -6.67
N PHE A 41 -10.30 6.59 -6.02
CA PHE A 41 -11.17 5.40 -5.92
C PHE A 41 -11.53 4.85 -7.31
N LYS A 42 -11.96 5.73 -8.22
CA LYS A 42 -12.32 5.36 -9.60
C LYS A 42 -11.18 4.66 -10.34
N GLU A 43 -9.95 5.15 -10.18
CA GLU A 43 -8.78 4.52 -10.79
C GLU A 43 -8.46 3.13 -10.18
N LEU A 44 -8.67 2.94 -8.87
CA LEU A 44 -8.56 1.60 -8.26
C LEU A 44 -9.56 0.62 -8.88
N GLU A 45 -10.82 1.05 -9.04
CA GLU A 45 -11.87 0.26 -9.67
C GLU A 45 -11.56 -0.04 -11.15
N THR A 46 -11.18 0.98 -11.94
CA THR A 46 -10.80 0.82 -13.34
C THR A 46 -9.61 -0.13 -13.50
N GLN A 47 -8.64 -0.09 -12.59
CA GLN A 47 -7.50 -1.01 -12.59
C GLN A 47 -7.84 -2.40 -12.06
N GLY A 48 -9.09 -2.64 -11.62
CA GLY A 48 -9.58 -3.93 -11.14
C GLY A 48 -9.04 -4.33 -9.77
N TYR A 49 -8.56 -3.38 -8.96
CA TYR A 49 -8.11 -3.68 -7.61
C TYR A 49 -9.28 -4.07 -6.71
N LYS A 50 -9.13 -5.18 -6.00
CA LYS A 50 -10.07 -5.67 -4.98
C LYS A 50 -9.33 -5.90 -3.68
N VAL A 51 -10.03 -5.72 -2.56
CA VAL A 51 -9.49 -6.02 -1.23
C VAL A 51 -9.12 -7.50 -1.16
N SER A 52 -7.93 -7.77 -0.65
CA SER A 52 -7.43 -9.12 -0.38
C SER A 52 -7.47 -9.40 1.11
N GLN A 53 -7.69 -10.66 1.47
CA GLN A 53 -7.58 -11.15 2.85
C GLN A 53 -6.11 -11.30 3.30
N TYR A 54 -5.15 -11.00 2.42
CA TYR A 54 -3.74 -11.06 2.76
C TYR A 54 -3.39 -10.03 3.82
N SER A 55 -2.67 -10.46 4.86
CA SER A 55 -2.33 -9.59 5.99
C SER A 55 -1.46 -8.42 5.54
N PRO A 56 -1.81 -7.17 5.91
CA PRO A 56 -0.97 -6.02 5.61
C PRO A 56 0.45 -6.12 6.19
N SER A 57 0.60 -6.68 7.39
CA SER A 57 1.93 -6.85 8.01
C SER A 57 2.79 -7.85 7.25
N GLN A 58 2.20 -8.98 6.83
CA GLN A 58 2.88 -9.98 6.00
C GLN A 58 3.24 -9.40 4.62
N ALA A 59 2.30 -8.69 3.98
CA ALA A 59 2.55 -8.01 2.72
C ALA A 59 3.70 -6.99 2.81
N ALA A 60 3.72 -6.22 3.91
CA ALA A 60 4.78 -5.25 4.13
C ALA A 60 6.14 -5.91 4.35
N GLN A 61 6.21 -7.00 5.12
CA GLN A 61 7.43 -7.79 5.28
C GLN A 61 7.90 -8.37 3.95
N SER A 62 7.00 -8.99 3.17
CA SER A 62 7.33 -9.51 1.83
C SER A 62 7.89 -8.41 0.92
N TYR A 63 7.34 -7.20 0.99
CA TYR A 63 7.81 -6.04 0.22
C TYR A 63 9.16 -5.50 0.69
N LEU A 64 9.45 -5.53 1.99
CA LEU A 64 10.75 -5.13 2.53
C LEU A 64 11.86 -6.12 2.15
N LEU A 65 11.52 -7.42 2.05
CA LEU A 65 12.42 -8.49 1.64
C LEU A 65 12.49 -8.66 0.11
N HIS A 66 11.60 -7.99 -0.63
CA HIS A 66 11.53 -8.11 -2.07
C HIS A 66 12.81 -7.59 -2.73
N GLY A 67 13.34 -8.31 -3.72
CA GLY A 67 14.60 -7.97 -4.39
C GLY A 67 14.55 -6.68 -5.23
N ALA A 68 13.36 -6.20 -5.60
CA ALA A 68 13.22 -4.87 -6.19
C ALA A 68 13.49 -3.78 -5.15
N GLY A 69 14.15 -2.71 -5.57
CA GLY A 69 14.43 -1.58 -4.68
C GLY A 69 13.16 -1.02 -4.04
N VAL A 70 13.30 -0.39 -2.88
CA VAL A 70 12.20 0.24 -2.14
C VAL A 70 12.53 1.71 -1.97
N SER A 71 11.67 2.61 -2.47
CA SER A 71 11.86 4.04 -2.23
C SER A 71 11.85 4.35 -0.72
N GLN A 72 12.62 5.33 -0.27
CA GLN A 72 12.71 5.66 1.16
C GLN A 72 11.34 5.95 1.77
N ARG A 73 10.47 6.64 1.02
CA ARG A 73 9.09 6.92 1.45
C ARG A 73 8.24 5.65 1.58
N ALA A 74 8.35 4.71 0.63
CA ALA A 74 7.64 3.43 0.73
C ALA A 74 8.18 2.60 1.91
N ARG A 75 9.50 2.55 2.09
CA ARG A 75 10.15 1.83 3.20
C ARG A 75 9.61 2.26 4.56
N ARG A 76 9.53 3.58 4.83
CA ARG A 76 8.98 4.09 6.10
C ARG A 76 7.55 3.60 6.36
N TYR A 77 6.69 3.64 5.34
CA TYR A 77 5.34 3.10 5.49
C TYR A 77 5.37 1.58 5.74
N LEU A 78 6.12 0.82 4.95
CA LEU A 78 6.21 -0.64 5.09
C LEU A 78 6.73 -1.06 6.46
N GLU A 79 7.77 -0.40 6.98
CA GLU A 79 8.28 -0.63 8.33
C GLU A 79 7.20 -0.34 9.38
N SER A 80 6.45 0.75 9.25
CA SER A 80 5.33 1.03 10.16
C SER A 80 4.22 -0.03 10.09
N ILE A 81 3.90 -0.55 8.89
CA ILE A 81 2.89 -1.61 8.71
C ILE A 81 3.38 -2.94 9.28
N ALA A 82 4.63 -3.31 9.00
CA ALA A 82 5.24 -4.57 9.43
C ALA A 82 5.35 -4.67 10.95
N HIS A 83 5.56 -3.54 11.64
CA HIS A 83 5.62 -3.47 13.10
C HIS A 83 4.27 -3.08 13.74
N SER A 84 3.17 -3.09 12.98
CA SER A 84 1.82 -2.72 13.46
C SER A 84 1.76 -1.35 14.18
N LYS A 85 2.61 -0.41 13.78
CA LYS A 85 2.68 0.94 14.37
C LYS A 85 1.60 1.90 13.85
N PHE A 86 0.64 1.39 13.08
CA PHE A 86 -0.52 2.18 12.66
C PHE A 86 -1.50 2.25 13.82
N SER A 87 -1.58 3.43 14.43
CA SER A 87 -2.69 3.76 15.33
C SER A 87 -4.01 3.76 14.54
N ASP A 88 -5.05 3.15 15.09
CA ASP A 88 -6.43 3.24 14.58
C ASP A 88 -6.95 4.68 14.52
N VAL A 89 -6.28 5.61 15.20
CA VAL A 89 -6.61 7.02 15.19
C VAL A 89 -6.20 7.64 13.84
N LEU A 90 -7.20 7.91 12.99
CA LEU A 90 -7.10 8.84 11.87
C LEU A 90 -6.65 10.21 12.40
N THR A 91 -5.37 10.52 12.37
CA THR A 91 -4.94 11.91 12.44
C THR A 91 -5.31 12.59 11.13
N LEU A 92 -6.50 13.20 11.14
CA LEU A 92 -6.85 14.31 10.26
C LEU A 92 -5.96 15.50 10.66
N THR A 93 -4.86 15.69 9.94
CA THR A 93 -4.19 16.98 9.87
C THR A 93 -4.29 17.49 8.44
#